data_AF-A0A3A9ZIJ6-F1
#
_entry.id   AF-A0A3A9ZIJ6-F1
#
_cell.length_a   1.000
_cell.length_b   1.000
_cell.length_c   1.000
_cell.angle_alpha   90.00
_cell.angle_beta   90.00
_cell.angle_gamma   90.00
#
_symmetry.space_group_name_H-M   'P 1'
#
loop_
_entity.id
_entity.type
_entity.pdbx_description
1 polymer ?
#
loop_
_entity_poly.entity_id
_entity_poly.type
_entity_poly.pdbx_seq_one_letter_code
_entity_poly.pdbx_strand_id
1 'polypeptide(L)'
;MPDAEPSDDPADAGPDPDDAGDDPAGESPEADEEAGTDGAPPDPDGERETDGDTEGETEGDADSDAEEGSDADPEESGDTGDDSQRSGDADGAPADRSDGAGNRLLLAGEFVDHEHDTSGTAQLVELADGRRQLVLRDLDTSNGPDLFVRLSDQRVVRGAAGWDAFTEGRYVDVARLKGNRGDQVYDVDPSVDIDGLTSVSIWCKRFSVSFGAASLRAG
;
A
#
# COMPACT_ATOMS: atom_id res chain seq x y z
N MET A 1 -33.57 32.06 58.82
CA MET A 1 -32.51 33.06 58.97
C MET A 1 -31.34 32.53 58.17
N PRO A 2 -30.89 33.25 57.13
CA PRO A 2 -29.75 32.86 56.30
C PRO A 2 -28.45 33.24 57.00
N ASP A 3 -27.47 32.33 57.04
CA ASP A 3 -26.09 32.68 57.34
C ASP A 3 -25.34 32.84 56.03
N ALA A 4 -24.71 34.01 55.92
CA ALA A 4 -24.07 34.56 54.76
C ALA A 4 -22.68 33.98 54.53
N GLU A 5 -22.27 34.06 53.27
CA GLU A 5 -20.94 33.80 52.74
C GLU A 5 -19.87 34.66 53.42
N PRO A 6 -18.58 34.31 53.25
CA PRO A 6 -17.81 35.22 52.40
C PRO A 6 -17.07 34.53 51.25
N SER A 7 -17.03 35.29 50.17
CA SER A 7 -16.27 35.15 48.94
C SER A 7 -14.76 35.07 49.18
N ASP A 8 -14.05 34.29 48.36
CA ASP A 8 -12.72 34.65 47.84
C ASP A 8 -12.34 33.72 46.66
N ASP A 9 -12.12 34.33 45.51
CA ASP A 9 -11.55 33.86 44.24
C ASP A 9 -10.83 35.12 43.68
N PRO A 10 -9.76 35.10 42.84
CA PRO A 10 -8.91 34.02 42.29
C PRO A 10 -7.38 34.29 42.40
N ALA A 11 -6.54 33.30 42.07
CA ALA A 11 -5.23 33.47 41.40
C ALA A 11 -4.74 32.08 40.97
N ASP A 12 -4.84 31.68 39.70
CA ASP A 12 -3.86 31.97 38.63
C ASP A 12 -2.40 31.88 39.11
N ALA A 13 -1.87 30.66 39.08
CA ALA A 13 -0.44 30.39 39.12
C ALA A 13 -0.12 29.53 37.89
N GLY A 14 0.24 30.21 36.80
CA GLY A 14 0.85 29.56 35.64
C GLY A 14 2.19 28.91 36.01
N PRO A 15 2.61 27.85 35.31
CA PRO A 15 3.88 27.18 35.58
C PRO A 15 5.09 28.05 35.19
N ASP A 16 6.05 28.11 36.10
CA ASP A 16 7.36 28.78 36.00
C ASP A 16 8.16 28.39 34.73
N PRO A 17 8.75 29.34 34.00
CA PRO A 17 9.56 29.08 32.79
C PRO A 17 11.09 28.99 33.00
N ASP A 18 11.59 28.79 34.22
CA ASP A 18 13.03 28.81 34.50
C ASP A 18 13.57 27.45 35.00
N ASP A 19 13.72 26.48 34.09
CA ASP A 19 14.66 25.35 34.24
C ASP A 19 15.65 25.38 33.07
N ALA A 20 16.59 26.32 33.17
CA ALA A 20 17.76 26.43 32.32
C ALA A 20 19.01 26.28 33.22
N GLY A 21 19.61 25.09 33.19
CA GLY A 21 21.01 24.82 33.52
C GLY A 21 21.46 23.72 32.55
N ASP A 22 22.22 23.99 31.50
CA ASP A 22 23.65 24.38 31.44
C ASP A 22 24.62 23.30 31.96
N ASP A 23 25.12 22.50 30.98
CA ASP A 23 26.45 21.88 30.78
C ASP A 23 27.08 20.96 31.86
N PRO A 24 27.87 19.90 31.50
CA PRO A 24 28.95 20.01 30.52
C PRO A 24 29.10 18.92 29.44
N ALA A 25 29.71 19.36 28.34
CA ALA A 25 30.41 18.56 27.34
C ALA A 25 31.50 17.60 27.92
N GLY A 26 31.74 16.50 27.19
CA GLY A 26 32.82 15.51 27.40
C GLY A 26 32.22 14.11 27.63
N GLU A 27 32.40 13.09 26.80
CA GLU A 27 33.57 12.64 26.06
C GLU A 27 33.11 11.80 24.85
N SER A 28 33.80 11.98 23.74
CA SER A 28 33.82 11.01 22.64
C SER A 28 34.80 9.89 23.00
N PRO A 29 34.41 8.60 22.91
CA PRO A 29 35.36 7.55 22.63
C PRO A 29 35.52 7.42 21.10
N GLU A 30 36.64 7.98 20.69
CA GLU A 30 37.56 7.59 19.63
C GLU A 30 37.34 6.21 19.00
N ALA A 31 37.57 6.16 17.69
CA ALA A 31 37.45 5.01 16.81
C ALA A 31 38.31 3.82 17.27
N ASP A 32 37.71 2.63 17.19
CA ASP A 32 38.46 1.37 17.08
C ASP A 32 38.29 0.89 15.63
N GLU A 33 39.29 1.23 14.82
CA GLU A 33 39.52 0.66 13.50
C GLU A 33 40.08 -0.76 13.66
N GLU A 34 39.23 -1.77 13.64
CA GLU A 34 39.68 -3.16 13.47
C GLU A 34 39.45 -3.58 12.02
N ALA A 35 40.52 -3.45 11.24
CA ALA A 35 40.67 -4.10 9.95
C ALA A 35 40.70 -5.63 10.15
N GLY A 36 39.65 -6.30 9.67
CA GLY A 36 39.53 -7.76 9.77
C GLY A 36 38.78 -8.36 8.58
N THR A 37 39.47 -8.40 7.43
CA THR A 37 39.36 -9.43 6.37
C THR A 37 37.98 -9.83 5.83
N ASP A 38 37.76 -9.44 4.58
CA ASP A 38 37.18 -10.25 3.49
C ASP A 38 36.93 -11.73 3.85
N GLY A 39 35.67 -12.05 4.14
CA GLY A 39 35.19 -13.40 4.38
C GLY A 39 34.18 -13.78 3.31
N ALA A 40 34.66 -13.97 2.07
CA ALA A 40 33.92 -14.69 1.05
C ALA A 40 33.49 -16.07 1.62
N PRO A 41 32.24 -16.51 1.46
CA PRO A 41 31.90 -17.90 1.74
C PRO A 41 32.68 -18.78 0.75
N PRO A 42 33.38 -19.84 1.21
CA PRO A 42 33.99 -20.80 0.30
C PRO A 42 32.87 -21.57 -0.42
N ASP A 43 32.93 -21.57 -1.75
CA ASP A 43 32.30 -22.58 -2.59
C ASP A 43 32.71 -23.98 -2.10
N PRO A 44 31.78 -24.91 -1.86
CA PRO A 44 32.09 -26.33 -1.81
C PRO A 44 31.75 -26.97 -3.16
N ASP A 45 32.54 -26.69 -4.19
CA ASP A 45 32.78 -27.69 -5.23
C ASP A 45 33.77 -28.71 -4.68
N GLY A 46 33.30 -29.95 -4.53
CA GLY A 46 34.02 -31.03 -3.88
C GLY A 46 33.29 -32.36 -4.01
N GLU A 47 33.00 -32.74 -5.24
CA GLU A 47 33.11 -34.09 -5.79
C GLU A 47 33.03 -35.28 -4.81
N ARG A 48 31.95 -36.08 -4.90
CA ARG A 48 32.00 -37.53 -4.73
C ARG A 48 31.11 -38.23 -5.75
N GLU A 49 31.80 -38.75 -6.75
CA GLU A 49 31.37 -39.80 -7.66
C GLU A 49 31.01 -41.06 -6.85
N THR A 50 29.83 -41.63 -7.11
CA THR A 50 29.62 -43.08 -7.00
C THR A 50 28.68 -43.52 -8.11
N ASP A 51 29.21 -44.42 -8.94
CA ASP A 51 28.60 -45.13 -10.05
C ASP A 51 27.30 -45.87 -9.67
N GLY A 52 26.37 -45.94 -10.62
CA GLY A 52 25.08 -46.62 -10.48
C GLY A 52 24.34 -46.77 -11.81
N ASP A 53 24.97 -47.50 -12.71
CA ASP A 53 24.45 -48.07 -13.96
C ASP A 53 23.15 -48.88 -13.76
N THR A 54 22.10 -48.63 -14.57
CA THR A 54 21.21 -49.67 -15.15
C THR A 54 20.31 -49.06 -16.25
N GLU A 55 20.79 -49.24 -17.47
CA GLU A 55 20.17 -49.56 -18.76
C GLU A 55 18.65 -49.82 -18.82
N GLY A 56 18.03 -49.36 -19.92
CA GLY A 56 16.66 -49.70 -20.32
C GLY A 56 16.15 -48.92 -21.54
N GLU A 57 16.60 -49.32 -22.73
CA GLU A 57 16.14 -48.94 -24.08
C GLU A 57 14.63 -49.28 -24.27
N THR A 58 13.80 -48.71 -25.17
CA THR A 58 13.89 -48.65 -26.64
C THR A 58 12.79 -47.75 -27.25
N GLU A 59 13.17 -46.96 -28.25
CA GLU A 59 12.58 -46.81 -29.61
C GLU A 59 11.07 -46.56 -29.84
N GLY A 60 10.80 -45.57 -30.70
CA GLY A 60 9.47 -45.32 -31.29
C GLY A 60 9.45 -44.12 -32.25
N ASP A 61 10.11 -44.24 -33.41
CA ASP A 61 9.94 -43.38 -34.58
C ASP A 61 8.53 -43.48 -35.20
N ALA A 62 8.01 -42.37 -35.71
CA ALA A 62 7.40 -42.23 -37.06
C ALA A 62 6.69 -40.87 -37.23
N ASP A 63 7.33 -39.99 -38.01
CA ASP A 63 6.83 -39.41 -39.28
C ASP A 63 5.31 -39.16 -39.46
N SER A 64 4.90 -37.91 -39.70
CA SER A 64 4.69 -37.36 -41.05
C SER A 64 3.77 -36.11 -41.08
N ASP A 65 4.03 -35.31 -42.11
CA ASP A 65 3.15 -34.40 -42.86
C ASP A 65 3.07 -32.91 -42.50
N ALA A 66 3.76 -32.15 -43.35
CA ALA A 66 3.65 -30.74 -43.63
C ALA A 66 2.70 -30.49 -44.81
N GLU A 67 2.02 -29.34 -44.83
CA GLU A 67 1.56 -28.59 -46.03
C GLU A 67 1.36 -27.14 -45.52
N GLU A 68 2.23 -26.18 -45.79
CA GLU A 68 2.39 -25.37 -47.01
C GLU A 68 1.18 -24.48 -47.34
N GLY A 69 1.44 -23.16 -47.47
CA GLY A 69 0.44 -22.14 -47.77
C GLY A 69 0.97 -20.71 -47.59
N SER A 70 1.95 -20.35 -48.41
CA SER A 70 2.31 -18.95 -48.72
C SER A 70 1.11 -18.20 -49.32
N ASP A 71 1.02 -16.88 -49.12
CA ASP A 71 1.10 -15.90 -50.21
C ASP A 71 0.91 -14.46 -49.71
N ALA A 72 1.52 -13.55 -50.45
CA ALA A 72 1.93 -12.21 -50.06
C ALA A 72 0.89 -11.09 -50.28
N ASP A 73 1.25 -9.94 -49.71
CA ASP A 73 0.74 -8.56 -49.85
C ASP A 73 0.39 -8.13 -51.30
N PRO A 74 -0.51 -7.16 -51.49
CA PRO A 74 -0.01 -5.82 -51.82
C PRO A 74 -0.79 -4.62 -51.23
N GLU A 75 -0.02 -3.57 -50.96
CA GLU A 75 -0.43 -2.18 -50.71
C GLU A 75 -1.28 -1.56 -51.83
N GLU A 76 -2.23 -0.67 -51.47
CA GLU A 76 -2.72 0.38 -52.37
C GLU A 76 -2.86 1.73 -51.64
N SER A 77 -2.33 2.76 -52.29
CA SER A 77 -2.22 4.14 -51.86
C SER A 77 -3.44 4.99 -52.24
N GLY A 78 -3.76 5.96 -51.38
CA GLY A 78 -4.15 7.33 -51.77
C GLY A 78 -5.65 7.64 -51.90
N ASP A 79 -6.11 8.69 -51.20
CA ASP A 79 -6.51 9.94 -51.86
C ASP A 79 -6.74 11.06 -50.83
N THR A 80 -6.43 12.27 -51.28
CA THR A 80 -6.37 13.55 -50.59
C THR A 80 -7.74 14.23 -50.63
N GLY A 81 -8.19 14.79 -49.51
CA GLY A 81 -9.40 15.61 -49.44
C GLY A 81 -9.20 16.81 -48.53
N ASP A 82 -8.81 17.92 -49.15
CA ASP A 82 -8.58 19.26 -48.60
C ASP A 82 -9.87 20.05 -48.37
N ASP A 83 -9.73 21.07 -47.51
CA ASP A 83 -10.49 22.30 -47.39
C ASP A 83 -11.73 22.41 -46.46
N SER A 84 -11.42 22.88 -45.24
CA SER A 84 -11.83 24.16 -44.65
C SER A 84 -13.31 24.58 -44.52
N GLN A 85 -13.51 25.24 -43.36
CA GLN A 85 -14.52 26.24 -42.99
C GLN A 85 -15.85 25.72 -42.41
N ARG A 86 -16.10 26.00 -41.12
CA ARG A 86 -16.58 27.32 -40.68
C ARG A 86 -16.61 27.46 -39.16
N SER A 87 -16.12 28.60 -38.71
CA SER A 87 -16.22 29.15 -37.36
C SER A 87 -17.64 29.18 -36.81
N GLY A 88 -17.74 28.88 -35.52
CA GLY A 88 -18.85 29.22 -34.65
C GLY A 88 -18.33 29.54 -33.27
N ASP A 89 -17.88 30.78 -33.06
CA ASP A 89 -17.77 31.38 -31.73
C ASP A 89 -19.19 31.52 -31.16
N ALA A 90 -19.47 30.87 -30.02
CA ALA A 90 -20.37 31.40 -29.00
C ALA A 90 -20.30 30.59 -27.71
N ASP A 91 -19.85 31.29 -26.67
CA ASP A 91 -20.26 31.19 -25.28
C ASP A 91 -19.63 30.10 -24.39
N GLY A 92 -18.83 30.59 -23.44
CA GLY A 92 -18.84 30.09 -22.07
C GLY A 92 -18.21 28.72 -21.87
N ALA A 93 -17.06 28.72 -21.20
CA ALA A 93 -16.54 27.54 -20.51
C ALA A 93 -17.67 26.71 -19.89
N PRO A 94 -17.64 25.36 -19.92
CA PRO A 94 -18.28 24.64 -18.85
C PRO A 94 -17.52 25.06 -17.58
N ALA A 95 -18.04 26.05 -16.88
CA ALA A 95 -17.93 26.09 -15.45
C ALA A 95 -18.45 24.73 -15.00
N ASP A 96 -17.53 23.83 -14.69
CA ASP A 96 -17.82 22.53 -14.12
C ASP A 96 -18.43 22.80 -12.74
N ARG A 97 -19.73 23.11 -12.75
CA ARG A 97 -20.59 23.06 -11.58
C ARG A 97 -20.86 21.58 -11.31
N SER A 98 -19.83 20.87 -10.89
CA SER A 98 -19.98 19.58 -10.24
C SER A 98 -20.16 19.83 -8.75
N ASP A 99 -21.33 20.37 -8.40
CA ASP A 99 -21.81 20.37 -7.03
C ASP A 99 -22.90 19.29 -6.91
N GLY A 100 -22.47 18.11 -6.43
CA GLY A 100 -23.32 17.18 -5.69
C GLY A 100 -24.03 16.03 -6.42
N ALA A 101 -23.34 15.22 -7.25
CA ALA A 101 -23.81 13.87 -7.62
C ALA A 101 -22.69 12.92 -8.10
N GLY A 102 -21.47 13.05 -7.55
CA GLY A 102 -20.32 12.22 -7.90
C GLY A 102 -19.76 11.47 -6.70
N ASN A 103 -18.96 10.44 -6.95
CA ASN A 103 -18.20 9.76 -5.91
C ASN A 103 -17.26 10.75 -5.23
N ARG A 104 -17.21 10.73 -3.89
CA ARG A 104 -16.40 11.63 -3.07
C ARG A 104 -15.27 10.85 -2.41
N LEU A 105 -14.03 11.30 -2.60
CA LEU A 105 -12.89 10.81 -1.83
C LEU A 105 -13.02 11.30 -0.38
N LEU A 106 -13.07 10.38 0.58
CA LEU A 106 -13.12 10.70 2.00
C LEU A 106 -11.71 10.76 2.60
N LEU A 107 -10.93 9.69 2.39
CA LEU A 107 -9.58 9.55 2.91
C LEU A 107 -8.68 8.87 1.89
N ALA A 108 -7.39 9.19 1.88
CA ALA A 108 -6.38 8.52 1.07
C ALA A 108 -5.06 8.37 1.84
N GLY A 109 -4.24 7.40 1.41
CA GLY A 109 -2.92 7.15 1.95
C GLY A 109 -2.06 6.32 1.00
N GLU A 110 -0.74 6.46 1.12
CA GLU A 110 0.24 5.63 0.42
C GLU A 110 0.71 4.50 1.32
N PHE A 111 0.90 3.31 0.74
CA PHE A 111 1.44 2.17 1.46
C PHE A 111 2.91 2.40 1.83
N VAL A 112 3.27 1.91 3.00
CA VAL A 112 4.66 1.76 3.43
C VAL A 112 4.91 0.29 3.73
N ASP A 113 6.15 -0.12 3.53
CA ASP A 113 6.60 -1.47 3.81
C ASP A 113 6.48 -1.79 5.31
N HIS A 114 6.01 -3.00 5.60
CA HIS A 114 6.13 -3.63 6.90
C HIS A 114 6.91 -4.94 6.76
N GLU A 115 6.29 -6.11 6.96
CA GLU A 115 6.98 -7.40 6.85
C GLU A 115 7.46 -7.67 5.42
N HIS A 116 6.76 -7.13 4.44
CA HIS A 116 7.05 -7.32 3.03
C HIS A 116 7.07 -5.98 2.29
N ASP A 117 7.88 -5.90 1.24
CA ASP A 117 7.82 -4.79 0.29
C ASP A 117 6.38 -4.66 -0.22
N THR A 118 5.81 -3.46 -0.05
CA THR A 118 4.43 -3.14 -0.36
C THR A 118 4.32 -1.71 -0.88
N SER A 119 3.81 -1.55 -2.10
CA SER A 119 3.56 -0.25 -2.72
C SER A 119 2.12 -0.08 -3.20
N GLY A 120 1.78 1.14 -3.61
CA GLY A 120 0.45 1.53 -4.07
C GLY A 120 -0.23 2.52 -3.13
N THR A 121 -1.51 2.78 -3.37
CA THR A 121 -2.32 3.67 -2.53
C THR A 121 -3.63 3.03 -2.10
N ALA A 122 -4.19 3.54 -1.01
CA ALA A 122 -5.51 3.20 -0.53
C ALA A 122 -6.39 4.44 -0.42
N GLN A 123 -7.64 4.32 -0.84
CA GLN A 123 -8.61 5.40 -0.90
C GLN A 123 -9.95 4.92 -0.33
N LEU A 124 -10.49 5.62 0.66
CA LEU A 124 -11.86 5.44 1.11
C LEU A 124 -12.75 6.42 0.36
N VAL A 125 -13.69 5.90 -0.42
CA VAL A 125 -14.57 6.66 -1.31
C VAL A 125 -16.01 6.48 -0.88
N GLU A 126 -16.77 7.56 -0.85
CA GLU A 126 -18.23 7.53 -0.72
C GLU A 126 -18.86 7.63 -2.11
N LEU A 127 -19.75 6.70 -2.44
CA LEU A 127 -20.48 6.69 -3.69
C LEU A 127 -21.66 7.65 -3.65
N ALA A 128 -22.20 8.00 -4.81
CA ALA A 128 -23.37 8.89 -4.91
C ALA A 128 -24.63 8.37 -4.18
N ASP A 129 -24.71 7.06 -3.92
CA ASP A 129 -25.80 6.43 -3.17
C ASP A 129 -25.53 6.30 -1.65
N GLY A 130 -24.42 6.88 -1.17
CA GLY A 130 -24.01 6.88 0.23
C GLY A 130 -23.28 5.61 0.69
N ARG A 131 -23.11 4.60 -0.18
CA ARG A 131 -22.25 3.45 0.12
C ARG A 131 -20.79 3.88 0.15
N ARG A 132 -19.96 3.09 0.84
CA ARG A 132 -18.52 3.34 0.93
C ARG A 132 -17.74 2.20 0.30
N GLN A 133 -16.66 2.55 -0.39
CA GLN A 133 -15.72 1.61 -0.99
C GLN A 133 -14.30 1.93 -0.54
N LEU A 134 -13.54 0.89 -0.22
CA LEU A 134 -12.11 0.96 -0.06
C LEU A 134 -11.46 0.53 -1.36
N VAL A 135 -10.73 1.44 -1.99
CA VAL A 135 -10.07 1.26 -3.28
C VAL A 135 -8.57 1.18 -3.04
N LEU A 136 -7.96 0.08 -3.45
CA LEU A 136 -6.50 -0.05 -3.55
C LEU A 136 -6.10 0.19 -5.00
N ARG A 137 -5.11 1.06 -5.22
CA ARG A 137 -4.57 1.39 -6.55
C ARG A 137 -3.12 1.00 -6.64
N ASP A 138 -2.76 0.43 -7.79
CA ASP A 138 -1.38 0.05 -8.11
C ASP A 138 -0.73 -0.76 -6.97
N LEU A 139 -1.52 -1.62 -6.30
CA LEU A 139 -0.99 -2.44 -5.23
C LEU A 139 0.10 -3.35 -5.80
N ASP A 140 1.24 -3.45 -5.14
CA ASP A 140 2.21 -4.50 -5.37
C ASP A 140 2.74 -4.98 -4.02
N THR A 141 2.52 -6.24 -3.70
CA THR A 141 2.95 -6.88 -2.45
C THR A 141 3.27 -8.36 -2.68
N SER A 142 3.94 -8.97 -1.71
CA SER A 142 4.13 -10.42 -1.65
C SER A 142 2.82 -11.18 -1.42
N ASN A 143 2.79 -12.46 -1.86
CA ASN A 143 1.69 -13.37 -1.57
C ASN A 143 1.73 -13.85 -0.11
N GLY A 144 0.55 -14.16 0.44
CA GLY A 144 0.42 -14.71 1.78
C GLY A 144 -0.69 -15.75 1.88
N PRO A 145 -0.62 -16.64 2.87
CA PRO A 145 -1.57 -17.75 3.03
C PRO A 145 -2.98 -17.29 3.40
N ASP A 146 -3.11 -16.12 4.05
CA ASP A 146 -4.37 -15.64 4.63
C ASP A 146 -4.43 -14.11 4.74
N LEU A 147 -4.33 -13.43 3.58
CA LEU A 147 -4.30 -11.96 3.52
C LEU A 147 -5.70 -11.35 3.50
N PHE A 148 -5.87 -10.28 4.27
CA PHE A 148 -7.08 -9.46 4.38
C PHE A 148 -6.75 -7.99 4.22
N VAL A 149 -7.72 -7.22 3.74
CA VAL A 149 -7.69 -5.76 3.82
C VAL A 149 -8.33 -5.34 5.13
N ARG A 150 -7.55 -4.76 6.03
CA ARG A 150 -7.99 -4.37 7.39
C ARG A 150 -7.98 -2.86 7.54
N LEU A 151 -9.08 -2.27 7.99
CA LEU A 151 -9.12 -0.88 8.49
C LEU A 151 -8.88 -0.87 10.00
N SER A 152 -8.16 0.12 10.53
CA SER A 152 -7.82 0.21 11.95
C SER A 152 -7.68 1.65 12.45
N ASP A 153 -7.81 1.84 13.76
CA ASP A 153 -7.47 3.09 14.47
C ASP A 153 -5.97 3.21 14.80
N GLN A 154 -5.20 2.15 14.56
CA GLN A 154 -3.78 2.09 14.87
C GLN A 154 -2.96 2.99 13.93
N ARG A 155 -1.92 3.61 14.47
CA ARG A 155 -1.00 4.43 13.69
C ARG A 155 -0.08 3.53 12.86
N VAL A 156 0.25 3.97 11.65
CA VAL A 156 1.27 3.32 10.84
C VAL A 156 2.65 3.69 11.39
N VAL A 157 3.43 2.68 11.77
CA VAL A 157 4.80 2.80 12.27
C VAL A 157 5.70 2.03 11.31
N ARG A 158 6.69 2.70 10.70
CA ARG A 158 7.59 2.01 9.75
C ARG A 158 8.52 1.04 10.46
N GLY A 159 8.95 0.01 9.73
CA GLY A 159 9.87 -1.02 10.22
C GLY A 159 9.20 -2.06 11.13
N ALA A 160 10.01 -2.93 11.72
CA ALA A 160 9.54 -4.09 12.49
C ALA A 160 8.57 -3.76 13.64
N ALA A 161 8.67 -2.57 14.22
CA ALA A 161 7.79 -2.12 15.29
C ALA A 161 6.32 -1.92 14.85
N GLY A 162 6.03 -1.85 13.55
CA GLY A 162 4.67 -1.72 13.02
C GLY A 162 4.02 -3.03 12.58
N TRP A 163 4.77 -4.14 12.58
CA TRP A 163 4.32 -5.39 11.96
C TRP A 163 3.10 -5.98 12.65
N ASP A 164 3.06 -5.95 13.98
CA ASP A 164 1.97 -6.47 14.80
C ASP A 164 1.07 -5.38 15.39
N ALA A 165 1.33 -4.10 15.10
CA ALA A 165 0.56 -2.96 15.63
C ALA A 165 -0.95 -3.10 15.37
N PHE A 166 -1.33 -3.77 14.28
CA PHE A 166 -2.72 -3.99 13.86
C PHE A 166 -3.41 -5.18 14.56
N THR A 167 -2.77 -5.79 15.57
CA THR A 167 -3.42 -6.74 16.48
C THR A 167 -4.24 -6.05 17.58
N GLU A 168 -3.92 -4.79 17.87
CA GLU A 168 -4.51 -4.01 18.94
C GLU A 168 -5.56 -3.00 18.43
N GLY A 169 -6.26 -2.35 19.35
CA GLY A 169 -7.22 -1.29 19.05
C GLY A 169 -8.49 -1.75 18.34
N ARG A 170 -9.20 -0.81 17.73
CA ARG A 170 -10.37 -1.12 16.89
C ARG A 170 -9.91 -1.41 15.47
N TYR A 171 -10.45 -2.47 14.90
CA TYR A 171 -10.21 -2.83 13.51
C TYR A 171 -11.39 -3.58 12.89
N VAL A 172 -11.42 -3.59 11.56
CA VAL A 172 -12.39 -4.32 10.75
C VAL A 172 -11.64 -5.00 9.61
N ASP A 173 -11.81 -6.31 9.46
CA ASP A 173 -11.40 -7.04 8.25
C ASP A 173 -12.48 -6.79 7.18
N VAL A 174 -12.19 -5.92 6.20
CA VAL A 174 -13.16 -5.54 5.15
C VAL A 174 -13.45 -6.74 4.25
N ALA A 175 -12.40 -7.42 3.78
CA ALA A 175 -12.49 -8.63 2.98
C ALA A 175 -11.13 -9.33 2.90
N ARG A 176 -11.14 -10.57 2.40
CA ARG A 176 -9.92 -11.25 1.95
C ARG A 176 -9.32 -10.48 0.75
N LEU A 177 -7.99 -10.38 0.71
CA LEU A 177 -7.27 -9.76 -0.40
C LEU A 177 -7.56 -10.55 -1.70
N LYS A 178 -8.00 -9.87 -2.76
CA LYS A 178 -8.38 -10.51 -4.03
C LYS A 178 -7.16 -10.93 -4.84
N GLY A 179 -6.09 -10.13 -4.81
CA GLY A 179 -4.81 -10.40 -5.46
C GLY A 179 -3.69 -9.57 -4.85
N ASN A 180 -2.45 -10.00 -5.03
CA ASN A 180 -1.28 -9.30 -4.49
C ASN A 180 -0.76 -8.19 -5.40
N ARG A 181 -1.36 -7.99 -6.58
CA ARG A 181 -1.00 -6.92 -7.52
C ARG A 181 -2.22 -6.27 -8.17
N GLY A 182 -2.08 -4.99 -8.50
CA GLY A 182 -3.03 -4.20 -9.29
C GLY A 182 -4.19 -3.59 -8.49
N ASP A 183 -5.12 -3.02 -9.23
CA ASP A 183 -6.26 -2.27 -8.70
C ASP A 183 -7.36 -3.18 -8.13
N GLN A 184 -7.85 -2.83 -6.95
CA GLN A 184 -8.85 -3.62 -6.23
C GLN A 184 -9.85 -2.72 -5.52
N VAL A 185 -11.14 -3.05 -5.61
CA VAL A 185 -12.22 -2.31 -4.96
C VAL A 185 -12.95 -3.21 -3.99
N TYR A 186 -13.21 -2.73 -2.78
CA TYR A 186 -13.89 -3.45 -1.71
C TYR A 186 -15.08 -2.64 -1.20
N ASP A 187 -16.28 -3.22 -1.22
CA ASP A 187 -17.42 -2.61 -0.57
C ASP A 187 -17.25 -2.67 0.96
N VAL A 188 -17.49 -1.55 1.63
CA VAL A 188 -17.49 -1.48 3.09
C VAL A 188 -18.92 -1.61 3.57
N ASP A 189 -19.17 -2.59 4.44
CA ASP A 189 -20.51 -2.84 4.97
C ASP A 189 -21.01 -1.59 5.74
N PRO A 190 -22.20 -1.05 5.42
CA PRO A 190 -22.71 0.17 6.03
C PRO A 190 -23.10 0.01 7.50
N SER A 191 -23.21 -1.23 8.01
CA SER A 191 -23.46 -1.51 9.43
C SER A 191 -22.21 -1.41 10.30
N VAL A 192 -21.03 -1.34 9.68
CA VAL A 192 -19.76 -1.25 10.39
C VAL A 192 -19.42 0.22 10.68
N ASP A 193 -19.16 0.50 11.95
CA ASP A 193 -18.57 1.78 12.36
C ASP A 193 -17.09 1.83 11.94
N ILE A 194 -16.80 2.65 10.94
CA ILE A 194 -15.44 2.94 10.49
C ILE A 194 -14.95 4.33 10.94
N ASP A 195 -15.74 5.04 11.75
CA ASP A 195 -15.33 6.34 12.26
C ASP A 195 -14.08 6.20 13.14
N GLY A 196 -13.09 7.06 12.89
CA GLY A 196 -11.79 7.00 13.56
C GLY A 196 -10.85 5.89 13.09
N LEU A 197 -11.26 5.02 12.15
CA LEU A 197 -10.32 4.08 11.51
C LEU A 197 -9.52 4.84 10.45
N THR A 198 -8.27 5.17 10.79
CA THR A 198 -7.41 6.10 10.03
C THR A 198 -6.19 5.42 9.41
N SER A 199 -6.18 4.09 9.36
CA SER A 199 -5.18 3.31 8.67
C SER A 199 -5.79 2.09 7.99
N VAL A 200 -5.10 1.62 6.96
CA VAL A 200 -5.36 0.33 6.32
C VAL A 200 -4.10 -0.52 6.37
N SER A 201 -4.25 -1.81 6.57
CA SER A 201 -3.17 -2.80 6.51
C SER A 201 -3.55 -3.93 5.55
N ILE A 202 -2.57 -4.40 4.77
CA ILE A 202 -2.60 -5.72 4.16
C ILE A 202 -2.21 -6.72 5.25
N TRP A 203 -3.21 -7.33 5.88
CA TRP A 203 -3.05 -8.10 7.12
C TRP A 203 -3.01 -9.60 6.85
N CYS A 204 -1.96 -10.29 7.31
CA CYS A 204 -1.91 -11.74 7.32
C CYS A 204 -2.50 -12.29 8.63
N LYS A 205 -3.75 -12.74 8.57
CA LYS A 205 -4.48 -13.20 9.76
C LYS A 205 -3.90 -14.46 10.39
N ARG A 206 -3.27 -15.33 9.59
CA ARG A 206 -2.62 -16.56 10.09
C ARG A 206 -1.41 -16.28 10.98
N PHE A 207 -0.65 -15.25 10.66
CA PHE A 207 0.62 -14.95 11.33
C PHE A 207 0.55 -13.71 12.22
N SER A 208 -0.57 -12.99 12.16
CA SER A 208 -0.77 -11.74 12.88
C SER A 208 0.30 -10.70 12.54
N VAL A 209 0.61 -10.53 11.25
CA VAL A 209 1.55 -9.52 10.76
C VAL A 209 0.96 -8.70 9.63
N SER A 210 1.38 -7.45 9.55
CA SER A 210 1.09 -6.52 8.46
C SER A 210 2.17 -6.65 7.39
N PHE A 211 1.75 -6.86 6.14
CA PHE A 211 2.64 -6.88 4.98
C PHE A 211 3.05 -5.46 4.60
N GLY A 212 2.06 -4.56 4.53
CA GLY A 212 2.26 -3.13 4.42
C GLY A 212 1.02 -2.39 4.89
N ALA A 213 1.17 -1.11 5.22
CA ALA A 213 0.08 -0.29 5.72
C ALA A 213 0.11 1.14 5.17
N ALA A 214 -1.07 1.75 5.08
CA ALA A 214 -1.22 3.14 4.66
C ALA A 214 -1.95 3.96 5.72
N SER A 215 -1.40 5.14 6.03
CA SER A 215 -2.08 6.12 6.88
C SER A 215 -3.10 6.87 6.04
N LEU A 216 -4.37 6.80 6.42
CA LEU A 216 -5.48 7.45 5.73
C LEU A 216 -5.67 8.88 6.27
N ARG A 217 -5.71 9.86 5.39
CA ARG A 217 -5.92 11.29 5.68
C ARG A 217 -6.94 11.88 4.72
N ALA A 218 -7.60 12.95 5.13
CA ALA A 218 -8.53 13.66 4.26
C ALA A 218 -7.83 14.08 2.95
N GLY A 219 -8.48 13.82 1.82
CA GLY A 219 -8.02 14.22 0.49
C GLY A 219 -8.24 15.70 0.21
#